data_AF-A0A1M4S2N7-F1
#
_entry.id   AF-A0A1M4S2N7-F1
#
_cell.length_a   1.000
_cell.length_b   1.000
_cell.length_c   1.000
_cell.angle_alpha   90.00
_cell.angle_beta   90.00
_cell.angle_gamma   90.00
#
_symmetry.space_group_name_H-M   'P 1'
#
loop_
_entity.id
_entity.type
_entity.pdbx_description
1 polymer ?
#
loop_
_entity_poly.entity_id
_entity_poly.type
_entity_poly.pdbx_seq_one_letter_code
_entity_poly.pdbx_strand_id
1 'polypeptide(L)'
;MTAGDDGVRDGPGNRDTDGSREPARRPPLSRRRVIGLFIAAAATIVAAVLARVRQLAAPRDPTAPTGSTWGTGGLVLLDIAGADGELLDFDGVLEVQTNGGGEDARDDALLDAETLELIELAPLQRHAEASAAVQLPAGRTACLNLSWPTSHGYSALLVDLPGPGHYALAELAARGLHEAQEDVQTRMRATGSEAREVDVLRTRTARALQECDAAAAPAERAISANSALEAATAAQLAQDEAASGLGPEDAMLGVTFTAAPASGRSAQAVSRLEGAGRTVLVRIVVEDTDAVDEMDGWRRCVTELHEAGAQVMVQICDSQALVDFDEAAWTRRIAALIAAFPDADAWEIGNELAGEWAGSDAVERTLQAARALAADPATASAPRLLTLYYQLGQGTATESVMSWAAANLGEELTELTDVVGLSVYPQWHPLGSGARRVLDALGRVVGDKRTALTELGYGAEDLNDGPWWFGSPDDVEAGRAAVARHLTAAALGQPRAWAAPLWWYYLQDEGVIAPDTQDAPGLSGQEDGEDGSGAVAQDLVEAARIEASD
;
A
#
# COMPACT_ATOMS: atom_id res chain seq x y z
N MET A 1 25.33 -84.28 -7.57
CA MET A 1 24.85 -83.03 -6.95
C MET A 1 24.20 -83.44 -5.65
N THR A 2 24.93 -83.25 -4.56
CA THR A 2 24.87 -84.05 -3.33
C THR A 2 24.97 -83.14 -2.12
N ALA A 3 24.14 -83.43 -1.11
CA ALA A 3 24.15 -82.96 0.29
C ALA A 3 23.98 -81.45 0.49
N GLY A 4 23.14 -80.92 1.39
CA GLY A 4 22.67 -81.42 2.68
C GLY A 4 23.23 -80.51 3.78
N ASP A 5 22.41 -80.22 4.80
CA ASP A 5 22.77 -79.87 6.18
C ASP A 5 22.36 -78.49 6.76
N ASP A 6 22.07 -78.58 8.06
CA ASP A 6 21.40 -77.70 9.02
C ASP A 6 22.20 -76.44 9.47
N GLY A 7 21.46 -75.46 10.00
CA GLY A 7 21.69 -74.98 11.37
C GLY A 7 22.55 -73.74 11.69
N VAL A 8 21.89 -72.75 12.33
CA VAL A 8 22.27 -72.10 13.62
C VAL A 8 23.37 -71.00 13.69
N ARG A 9 22.93 -69.81 14.19
CA ARG A 9 23.59 -68.73 15.00
C ARG A 9 24.78 -67.90 14.46
N ASP A 10 24.66 -66.57 14.46
CA ASP A 10 25.12 -65.66 15.55
C ASP A 10 24.79 -64.18 15.23
N GLY A 11 24.55 -63.35 16.27
CA GLY A 11 24.30 -61.89 16.20
C GLY A 11 25.58 -61.05 15.94
N PRO A 12 25.62 -59.71 16.19
CA PRO A 12 24.86 -58.99 17.22
C PRO A 12 24.28 -57.59 16.83
N GLY A 13 23.27 -57.18 17.61
CA GLY A 13 23.08 -55.82 18.15
C GLY A 13 23.11 -54.61 17.21
N ASN A 14 21.93 -54.03 16.95
CA ASN A 14 21.83 -52.59 16.79
C ASN A 14 20.90 -52.03 17.89
N ARG A 15 21.43 -51.09 18.67
CA ARG A 15 20.71 -50.34 19.69
C ARG A 15 19.92 -49.24 18.99
N ASP A 16 18.63 -49.18 19.31
CA ASP A 16 17.81 -48.02 19.02
C ASP A 16 18.35 -46.81 19.80
N THR A 17 18.79 -45.79 19.07
CA THR A 17 18.97 -44.43 19.58
C THR A 17 18.14 -43.49 18.72
N ASP A 18 17.12 -42.95 19.36
CA ASP A 18 16.68 -41.56 19.31
C ASP A 18 16.64 -40.90 17.92
N GLY A 19 15.44 -40.90 17.32
CA GLY A 19 15.10 -40.11 16.16
C GLY A 19 13.88 -39.27 16.49
N SER A 20 14.10 -38.15 17.18
CA SER A 20 13.18 -37.02 17.25
C SER A 20 12.81 -36.61 15.82
N ARG A 21 11.64 -37.07 15.36
CA ARG A 21 11.02 -36.59 14.12
C ARG A 21 10.57 -35.15 14.35
N GLU A 22 11.30 -34.21 13.74
CA GLU A 22 10.79 -32.87 13.48
C GLU A 22 9.41 -32.98 12.82
N PRO A 23 8.41 -32.21 13.27
CA PRO A 23 7.16 -32.12 12.54
C PRO A 23 7.46 -31.42 11.20
N ALA A 24 7.11 -32.10 10.10
CA ALA A 24 7.18 -31.53 8.76
C ALA A 24 6.50 -30.14 8.77
N ARG A 25 7.26 -29.10 8.39
CA ARG A 25 6.74 -27.75 8.17
C ARG A 25 5.53 -27.88 7.24
N ARG A 26 4.42 -27.24 7.63
CA ARG A 26 3.24 -27.15 6.78
C ARG A 26 3.63 -26.39 5.51
N PRO A 27 3.08 -26.74 4.34
CA PRO A 27 3.31 -25.95 3.14
C PRO A 27 2.84 -24.50 3.40
N PRO A 28 3.56 -23.50 2.88
CA PRO A 28 3.19 -22.09 3.03
C PRO A 28 1.75 -21.89 2.54
N LEU A 29 0.99 -21.06 3.26
CA LEU A 29 -0.35 -20.68 2.85
C LEU A 29 -0.21 -19.72 1.67
N SER A 30 -0.57 -20.19 0.48
CA SER A 30 -0.71 -19.36 -0.74
C SER A 30 -1.50 -18.08 -0.45
N ARG A 31 -1.03 -16.92 -0.97
CA ARG A 31 -1.73 -15.61 -0.92
C ARG A 31 -3.21 -15.71 -1.30
N ARG A 32 -3.57 -16.66 -2.19
CA ARG A 32 -4.94 -17.03 -2.59
C ARG A 32 -5.88 -17.36 -1.42
N ARG A 33 -5.34 -17.75 -0.26
CA ARG A 33 -6.15 -18.08 0.92
C ARG A 33 -6.22 -16.98 1.94
N VAL A 34 -5.31 -16.02 2.03
CA VAL A 34 -5.34 -15.02 3.10
C VAL A 34 -6.24 -13.84 2.70
N ILE A 35 -6.11 -13.33 1.46
CA ILE A 35 -6.98 -12.26 0.95
C ILE A 35 -8.43 -12.77 0.77
N GLY A 36 -8.62 -14.05 0.41
CA GLY A 36 -9.94 -14.68 0.26
C GLY A 36 -10.57 -15.33 1.51
N LEU A 37 -9.83 -15.70 2.58
CA LEU A 37 -10.44 -16.34 3.78
C LEU A 37 -11.11 -15.37 4.73
N PHE A 38 -10.74 -14.09 4.76
CA PHE A 38 -11.24 -13.19 5.80
C PHE A 38 -12.74 -12.88 5.68
N ILE A 39 -13.34 -13.09 4.51
CA ILE A 39 -14.80 -12.96 4.32
C ILE A 39 -15.58 -14.20 4.80
N ALA A 40 -14.99 -15.41 4.79
CA ALA A 40 -15.74 -16.64 5.08
C ALA A 40 -15.58 -17.20 6.51
N ALA A 41 -14.43 -17.01 7.16
CA ALA A 41 -14.16 -17.61 8.48
C ALA A 41 -14.68 -16.79 9.68
N ALA A 42 -14.92 -15.48 9.49
CA ALA A 42 -15.45 -14.60 10.53
C ALA A 42 -16.89 -14.96 10.95
N ALA A 43 -17.71 -15.52 10.06
CA ALA A 43 -19.13 -15.77 10.35
C ALA A 43 -19.39 -16.95 11.30
N THR A 44 -18.52 -17.98 11.33
CA THR A 44 -18.81 -19.22 12.10
C THR A 44 -18.04 -19.35 13.41
N ILE A 45 -16.84 -18.78 13.52
CA ILE A 45 -16.07 -18.82 14.78
C ILE A 45 -16.56 -17.74 15.76
N VAL A 46 -16.99 -16.58 15.27
CA VAL A 46 -17.55 -15.48 16.08
C VAL A 46 -18.82 -15.90 16.81
N ALA A 47 -19.72 -16.67 16.17
CA ALA A 47 -20.95 -17.15 16.80
C ALA A 47 -20.70 -18.13 17.98
N ALA A 48 -19.72 -19.04 17.83
CA ALA A 48 -19.40 -20.05 18.85
C ALA A 48 -18.60 -19.45 20.03
N VAL A 49 -17.73 -18.47 19.76
CA VAL A 49 -16.97 -17.75 20.79
C VAL A 49 -17.87 -16.78 21.56
N LEU A 50 -18.78 -16.04 20.89
CA LEU A 50 -19.76 -15.16 21.56
C LEU A 50 -20.72 -15.92 22.48
N ALA A 51 -21.11 -17.15 22.11
CA ALA A 51 -21.97 -18.00 22.94
C ALA A 51 -21.27 -18.48 24.22
N ARG A 52 -19.96 -18.79 24.16
CA ARG A 52 -19.15 -19.18 25.34
C ARG A 52 -18.75 -18.00 26.21
N VAL A 53 -18.43 -16.85 25.62
CA VAL A 53 -18.11 -15.61 26.36
C VAL A 53 -19.33 -15.08 27.12
N ARG A 54 -20.55 -15.23 26.58
CA ARG A 54 -21.80 -14.90 27.29
C ARG A 54 -22.08 -15.80 28.51
N GLN A 55 -21.57 -17.02 28.56
CA GLN A 55 -21.79 -17.94 29.68
C GLN A 55 -20.73 -17.82 30.80
N LEU A 56 -19.59 -17.17 30.53
CA LEU A 56 -18.48 -17.04 31.48
C LEU A 56 -18.27 -15.60 31.99
N ALA A 57 -19.03 -14.63 31.51
CA ALA A 57 -18.97 -13.25 32.01
C ALA A 57 -19.54 -13.18 33.44
N ALA A 58 -18.64 -13.09 34.42
CA ALA A 58 -18.93 -12.67 35.79
C ALA A 58 -19.62 -11.28 35.79
N PRO A 59 -20.39 -10.92 36.84
CA PRO A 59 -21.17 -9.68 36.84
C PRO A 59 -20.23 -8.48 36.65
N ARG A 60 -20.49 -7.69 35.61
CA ARG A 60 -19.70 -6.52 35.24
C ARG A 60 -19.76 -5.46 36.34
N ASP A 61 -18.59 -4.91 36.63
CA ASP A 61 -18.38 -3.71 37.45
C ASP A 61 -19.13 -2.52 36.81
N PRO A 62 -20.06 -1.82 37.51
CA PRO A 62 -20.92 -0.80 36.92
C PRO A 62 -20.21 0.53 36.59
N THR A 63 -18.88 0.59 36.66
CA THR A 63 -18.10 1.83 36.48
C THR A 63 -17.23 1.87 35.23
N ALA A 64 -17.34 0.89 34.32
CA ALA A 64 -16.81 1.03 32.97
C ALA A 64 -17.70 1.99 32.16
N PRO A 65 -17.15 3.03 31.50
CA PRO A 65 -17.97 3.99 30.77
C PRO A 65 -18.52 3.34 29.48
N THR A 66 -19.72 2.78 29.55
CA THR A 66 -20.58 2.52 28.40
C THR A 66 -21.41 3.77 28.11
N GLY A 67 -20.76 4.80 27.58
CA GLY A 67 -21.42 6.04 27.21
C GLY A 67 -20.92 6.52 25.86
N SER A 68 -21.72 6.33 24.82
CA SER A 68 -21.71 7.25 23.68
C SER A 68 -22.18 8.61 24.22
N THR A 69 -21.23 9.41 24.71
CA THR A 69 -21.49 10.81 25.00
C THR A 69 -21.63 11.52 23.66
N TRP A 70 -22.85 11.60 23.14
CA TRP A 70 -23.26 12.58 22.14
C TRP A 70 -22.95 13.97 22.72
N GLY A 71 -21.76 14.48 22.44
CA GLY A 71 -21.20 15.65 23.12
C GLY A 71 -21.02 16.80 22.15
N THR A 72 -21.87 17.83 22.26
CA THR A 72 -21.68 19.25 21.88
C THR A 72 -21.11 19.63 20.49
N GLY A 73 -20.70 18.70 19.64
CA GLY A 73 -20.34 18.94 18.25
C GLY A 73 -21.60 19.13 17.40
N GLY A 74 -21.46 19.73 16.22
CA GLY A 74 -22.59 19.98 15.33
C GLY A 74 -22.64 19.04 14.13
N LEU A 75 -23.79 19.04 13.46
CA LEU A 75 -24.10 18.14 12.36
C LEU A 75 -23.71 18.76 11.01
N VAL A 76 -23.10 17.96 10.16
CA VAL A 76 -22.86 18.28 8.74
C VAL A 76 -23.87 17.49 7.91
N LEU A 77 -24.60 18.20 7.05
CA LEU A 77 -25.51 17.63 6.06
C LEU A 77 -24.86 17.71 4.69
N LEU A 78 -24.87 16.60 3.96
CA LEU A 78 -24.18 16.43 2.68
C LEU A 78 -25.19 16.11 1.58
N ASP A 79 -25.27 16.99 0.59
CA ASP A 79 -25.99 16.74 -0.66
C ASP A 79 -25.04 16.13 -1.69
N ILE A 80 -25.49 15.05 -2.31
CA ILE A 80 -24.73 14.28 -3.28
C ILE A 80 -25.64 14.01 -4.47
N ALA A 81 -25.24 14.47 -5.65
CA ALA A 81 -26.00 14.26 -6.88
C ALA A 81 -25.52 13.00 -7.61
N GLY A 82 -26.47 12.17 -8.05
CA GLY A 82 -26.24 11.04 -8.94
C GLY A 82 -25.93 11.46 -10.37
N ALA A 83 -25.56 10.49 -11.20
CA ALA A 83 -25.28 10.72 -12.63
C ALA A 83 -26.52 11.15 -13.44
N ASP A 84 -27.73 10.86 -12.93
CA ASP A 84 -29.01 11.29 -13.50
C ASP A 84 -29.39 12.74 -13.14
N GLY A 85 -28.61 13.39 -12.28
CA GLY A 85 -28.84 14.75 -11.83
C GLY A 85 -29.84 14.87 -10.67
N GLU A 86 -30.27 13.77 -10.07
CA GLU A 86 -31.08 13.79 -8.85
C GLU A 86 -30.19 13.64 -7.61
N LEU A 87 -30.68 14.11 -6.45
CA LEU A 87 -29.98 13.84 -5.18
C LEU A 87 -30.10 12.36 -4.82
N LEU A 88 -28.97 11.74 -4.50
CA LEU A 88 -28.93 10.39 -3.98
C LEU A 88 -29.58 10.36 -2.59
N ASP A 89 -30.27 9.27 -2.27
CA ASP A 89 -30.53 8.93 -0.88
C ASP A 89 -29.31 8.22 -0.27
N PHE A 90 -29.37 7.94 1.03
CA PHE A 90 -28.27 7.32 1.75
C PHE A 90 -27.84 5.96 1.16
N ASP A 91 -28.80 5.17 0.65
CA ASP A 91 -28.47 3.86 0.07
C ASP A 91 -27.76 4.02 -1.27
N GLY A 92 -28.18 4.99 -2.09
CA GLY A 92 -27.48 5.36 -3.33
C GLY A 92 -26.06 5.88 -3.08
N VAL A 93 -25.85 6.63 -2.00
CA VAL A 93 -24.49 7.07 -1.60
C VAL A 93 -23.60 5.87 -1.28
N LEU A 94 -24.09 4.92 -0.48
CA LEU A 94 -23.34 3.71 -0.14
C LEU A 94 -23.12 2.81 -1.37
N GLU A 95 -24.09 2.69 -2.27
CA GLU A 95 -23.95 1.91 -3.51
C GLU A 95 -22.80 2.43 -4.37
N VAL A 96 -22.71 3.76 -4.53
CA VAL A 96 -21.61 4.41 -5.25
C VAL A 96 -20.30 4.22 -4.51
N GLN A 97 -20.21 4.59 -3.23
CA GLN A 97 -18.96 4.53 -2.46
C GLN A 97 -18.35 3.12 -2.42
N THR A 98 -19.19 2.11 -2.25
CA THR A 98 -18.75 0.71 -2.09
C THR A 98 -18.46 0.02 -3.42
N ASN A 99 -18.63 0.72 -4.56
CA ASN A 99 -18.54 0.17 -5.90
C ASN A 99 -19.38 -1.12 -6.08
N GLY A 100 -20.56 -1.16 -5.47
CA GLY A 100 -21.43 -2.35 -5.46
C GLY A 100 -20.97 -3.51 -4.55
N GLY A 101 -19.89 -3.36 -3.80
CA GLY A 101 -19.39 -4.35 -2.83
C GLY A 101 -20.21 -4.44 -1.53
N GLY A 102 -21.10 -3.48 -1.27
CA GLY A 102 -21.95 -3.47 -0.09
C GLY A 102 -21.21 -3.13 1.20
N GLU A 103 -21.78 -3.50 2.35
CA GLU A 103 -21.27 -3.11 3.68
C GLU A 103 -19.82 -3.56 3.94
N ASP A 104 -19.42 -4.73 3.43
CA ASP A 104 -18.05 -5.25 3.60
C ASP A 104 -17.02 -4.42 2.83
N ALA A 105 -17.44 -3.67 1.81
CA ALA A 105 -16.61 -2.74 1.05
C ALA A 105 -16.78 -1.28 1.52
N ARG A 106 -17.50 -1.04 2.62
CA ARG A 106 -17.66 0.31 3.18
C ARG A 106 -16.32 0.81 3.73
N ASP A 107 -15.94 2.02 3.32
CA ASP A 107 -14.57 2.53 3.51
C ASP A 107 -14.55 4.00 4.00
N ASP A 108 -15.71 4.57 4.36
CA ASP A 108 -15.77 5.95 4.84
C ASP A 108 -15.15 6.06 6.23
N ALA A 109 -14.36 7.10 6.42
CA ALA A 109 -13.71 7.40 7.69
C ALA A 109 -13.72 8.90 7.97
N LEU A 110 -13.91 9.25 9.23
CA LEU A 110 -13.67 10.59 9.74
C LEU A 110 -12.25 10.64 10.27
N LEU A 111 -11.45 11.56 9.75
CA LEU A 111 -10.05 11.73 10.07
C LEU A 111 -9.80 13.13 10.65
N ASP A 112 -8.71 13.31 11.37
CA ASP A 112 -8.19 14.64 11.67
C ASP A 112 -7.77 15.32 10.36
N ALA A 113 -8.25 16.54 10.12
CA ALA A 113 -8.00 17.23 8.86
C ALA A 113 -6.52 17.50 8.59
N GLU A 114 -5.75 17.71 9.66
CA GLU A 114 -4.33 17.96 9.57
C GLU A 114 -3.56 16.63 9.50
N THR A 115 -3.68 15.76 10.49
CA THR A 115 -2.79 14.58 10.60
C THR A 115 -3.27 13.37 9.80
N LEU A 116 -4.53 13.37 9.35
CA LEU A 116 -5.23 12.21 8.79
C LEU A 116 -5.30 11.00 9.74
N GLU A 117 -5.06 11.20 11.04
CA GLU A 117 -5.33 10.18 12.06
C GLU A 117 -6.84 9.93 12.16
N LEU A 118 -7.21 8.67 12.33
CA LEU A 118 -8.58 8.25 12.46
C LEU A 118 -9.27 8.85 13.69
N ILE A 119 -10.46 9.41 13.47
CA ILE A 119 -11.41 9.81 14.50
C ILE A 119 -12.51 8.75 14.65
N GLU A 120 -13.11 8.33 13.53
CA GLU A 120 -14.24 7.39 13.51
C GLU A 120 -14.31 6.63 12.18
N LEU A 121 -14.57 5.32 12.22
CA LEU A 121 -14.85 4.52 11.03
C LEU A 121 -16.35 4.54 10.73
N ALA A 122 -16.71 4.50 9.45
CA ALA A 122 -18.07 4.49 8.96
C ALA A 122 -18.95 5.65 9.52
N PRO A 123 -18.48 6.92 9.51
CA PRO A 123 -19.17 8.03 10.16
C PRO A 123 -20.45 8.49 9.44
N LEU A 124 -20.68 8.09 8.18
CA LEU A 124 -21.84 8.53 7.40
C LEU A 124 -23.14 7.93 7.97
N GLN A 125 -24.15 8.79 8.11
CA GLN A 125 -25.45 8.46 8.68
C GLN A 125 -26.58 8.89 7.76
N ARG A 126 -27.68 8.13 7.77
CA ARG A 126 -28.92 8.50 7.09
C ARG A 126 -29.52 9.76 7.73
N HIS A 127 -29.99 10.69 6.90
CA HIS A 127 -30.71 11.88 7.33
C HIS A 127 -31.94 12.13 6.45
N ALA A 128 -32.93 12.88 6.96
CA ALA A 128 -34.20 13.12 6.26
C ALA A 128 -34.12 14.29 5.26
N GLU A 129 -33.15 15.17 5.42
CA GLU A 129 -33.06 16.45 4.69
C GLU A 129 -31.88 16.52 3.70
N ALA A 130 -31.03 15.49 3.65
CA ALA A 130 -29.82 15.44 2.84
C ALA A 130 -29.47 13.99 2.48
N SER A 131 -28.57 13.80 1.51
CA SER A 131 -28.12 12.47 1.06
C SER A 131 -27.44 11.69 2.18
N ALA A 132 -26.59 12.37 2.97
CA ALA A 132 -25.94 11.81 4.14
C ALA A 132 -25.70 12.89 5.22
N ALA A 133 -25.39 12.45 6.44
CA ALA A 133 -24.96 13.33 7.51
C ALA A 133 -23.74 12.76 8.25
N VAL A 134 -22.94 13.66 8.81
CA VAL A 134 -21.76 13.33 9.63
C VAL A 134 -21.82 14.14 10.93
N GLN A 135 -21.62 13.47 12.05
CA GLN A 135 -21.52 14.11 13.35
C GLN A 135 -20.07 14.57 13.59
N LEU A 136 -19.84 15.87 13.78
CA LEU A 136 -18.50 16.35 14.07
C LEU A 136 -18.15 16.19 15.56
N PRO A 137 -16.89 15.85 15.88
CA PRO A 137 -16.36 15.96 17.23
C PRO A 137 -16.22 17.43 17.65
N ALA A 138 -16.42 17.73 18.93
CA ALA A 138 -16.27 19.10 19.43
C ALA A 138 -14.79 19.55 19.43
N GLY A 139 -14.52 20.73 18.89
CA GLY A 139 -13.21 21.39 18.98
C GLY A 139 -12.09 20.75 18.16
N ARG A 140 -12.43 19.92 17.16
CA ARG A 140 -11.47 19.30 16.24
C ARG A 140 -11.86 19.58 14.80
N THR A 141 -10.88 19.84 13.94
CA THR A 141 -11.07 19.91 12.49
C THR A 141 -11.11 18.49 11.94
N ALA A 142 -12.07 18.20 11.07
CA ALA A 142 -12.29 16.85 10.57
C ALA A 142 -12.27 16.81 9.05
N CYS A 143 -11.73 15.73 8.51
CA CYS A 143 -11.76 15.38 7.10
C CYS A 143 -12.59 14.11 6.93
N LEU A 144 -13.60 14.14 6.07
CA LEU A 144 -14.28 12.93 5.63
C LEU A 144 -13.48 12.32 4.48
N ASN A 145 -13.13 11.05 4.62
CA ASN A 145 -12.49 10.23 3.61
C ASN A 145 -13.45 9.15 3.12
N LEU A 146 -13.49 8.87 1.83
CA LEU A 146 -14.22 7.75 1.21
C LEU A 146 -13.72 7.50 -0.22
N SER A 147 -13.91 6.28 -0.74
CA SER A 147 -13.73 6.01 -2.17
C SER A 147 -14.86 6.66 -2.97
N TRP A 148 -14.51 7.48 -3.95
CA TRP A 148 -15.50 8.14 -4.81
C TRP A 148 -15.07 8.17 -6.28
N PRO A 149 -15.98 7.87 -7.23
CA PRO A 149 -15.64 7.81 -8.64
C PRO A 149 -15.59 9.19 -9.30
N THR A 150 -14.71 9.29 -10.29
CA THR A 150 -14.72 10.34 -11.33
C THR A 150 -14.55 9.67 -12.70
N SER A 151 -14.48 10.45 -13.78
CA SER A 151 -14.10 9.94 -15.10
C SER A 151 -12.71 9.30 -15.16
N HIS A 152 -11.87 9.50 -14.13
CA HIS A 152 -10.55 8.88 -13.98
C HIS A 152 -10.56 7.58 -13.15
N GLY A 153 -11.72 7.10 -12.71
CA GLY A 153 -11.86 5.98 -11.75
C GLY A 153 -12.05 6.46 -10.32
N TYR A 154 -12.10 5.52 -9.37
CA TYR A 154 -12.21 5.88 -7.95
C TYR A 154 -10.90 6.45 -7.41
N SER A 155 -11.02 7.41 -6.50
CA SER A 155 -9.93 8.00 -5.74
C SER A 155 -10.29 8.05 -4.27
N ALA A 156 -9.28 8.17 -3.40
CA ALA A 156 -9.47 8.59 -2.02
C ALA A 156 -9.96 10.06 -2.02
N LEU A 157 -11.24 10.26 -1.76
CA LEU A 157 -11.83 11.59 -1.67
C LEU A 157 -11.66 12.13 -0.25
N LEU A 158 -10.73 13.08 -0.08
CA LEU A 158 -10.43 13.72 1.20
C LEU A 158 -11.12 15.09 1.29
N VAL A 159 -12.15 15.19 2.13
CA VAL A 159 -13.06 16.35 2.22
C VAL A 159 -12.97 17.01 3.59
N ASP A 160 -12.32 18.17 3.67
CA ASP A 160 -12.29 18.95 4.90
C ASP A 160 -13.67 19.54 5.21
N LEU A 161 -14.17 19.24 6.40
CA LEU A 161 -15.48 19.67 6.85
C LEU A 161 -15.36 21.01 7.58
N PRO A 162 -15.94 22.10 7.05
CA PRO A 162 -15.73 23.46 7.57
C PRO A 162 -16.43 23.73 8.92
N GLY A 163 -17.19 22.75 9.41
CA GLY A 163 -18.02 22.87 10.60
C GLY A 163 -19.48 22.49 10.31
N PRO A 164 -20.36 22.62 11.31
CA PRO A 164 -21.77 22.26 11.17
C PRO A 164 -22.48 23.11 10.11
N GLY A 165 -23.27 22.48 9.25
CA GLY A 165 -23.93 23.16 8.13
C GLY A 165 -24.44 22.19 7.08
N HIS A 166 -24.84 22.72 5.92
CA HIS A 166 -25.37 21.96 4.79
C HIS A 166 -24.53 22.29 3.54
N TYR A 167 -23.95 21.27 2.93
CA TYR A 167 -22.95 21.42 1.87
C TYR A 167 -23.15 20.39 0.75
N ALA A 168 -22.66 20.71 -0.45
CA ALA A 168 -22.47 19.72 -1.50
C ALA A 168 -21.12 19.03 -1.33
N LEU A 169 -21.09 17.69 -1.23
CA LEU A 169 -19.87 16.92 -0.96
C LEU A 169 -18.77 17.18 -2.01
N ALA A 170 -19.15 17.03 -3.29
CA ALA A 170 -18.22 17.19 -4.41
C ALA A 170 -17.63 18.60 -4.51
N GLU A 171 -18.35 19.63 -4.03
CA GLU A 171 -17.86 20.99 -4.05
C GLU A 171 -16.79 21.22 -2.98
N LEU A 172 -17.01 20.71 -1.76
CA LEU A 172 -16.02 20.78 -0.70
C LEU A 172 -14.73 20.09 -1.13
N ALA A 173 -14.83 18.90 -1.73
CA ALA A 173 -13.69 18.17 -2.27
C ALA A 173 -12.97 18.96 -3.38
N ALA A 174 -13.73 19.51 -4.34
CA ALA A 174 -13.17 20.28 -5.44
C ALA A 174 -12.45 21.55 -4.97
N ARG A 175 -13.00 22.26 -3.97
CA ARG A 175 -12.35 23.43 -3.35
C ARG A 175 -11.04 23.04 -2.66
N GLY A 176 -11.07 21.99 -1.84
CA GLY A 176 -9.88 21.50 -1.14
C GLY A 176 -8.75 21.13 -2.10
N LEU A 177 -9.05 20.37 -3.16
CA LEU A 177 -8.09 20.05 -4.23
C LEU A 177 -7.57 21.32 -4.91
N HIS A 178 -8.47 22.23 -5.31
CA HIS A 178 -8.09 23.44 -6.04
C HIS A 178 -7.17 24.36 -5.22
N GLU A 179 -7.41 24.47 -3.92
CA GLU A 179 -6.60 25.25 -2.99
C GLU A 179 -5.23 24.61 -2.76
N ALA A 180 -5.17 23.30 -2.46
CA ALA A 180 -3.93 22.57 -2.20
C ALA A 180 -2.95 22.60 -3.39
N GLN A 181 -3.48 22.62 -4.61
CA GLN A 181 -2.70 22.69 -5.85
C GLN A 181 -1.90 23.99 -6.00
N GLU A 182 -2.26 25.10 -5.33
CA GLU A 182 -1.57 26.39 -5.54
C GLU A 182 -0.12 26.37 -5.03
N ASP A 183 0.15 25.65 -3.94
CA ASP A 183 1.51 25.55 -3.38
C ASP A 183 2.44 24.79 -4.32
N VAL A 184 1.97 23.70 -4.91
CA VAL A 184 2.71 22.94 -5.92
C VAL A 184 2.92 23.78 -7.19
N GLN A 185 1.87 24.47 -7.64
CA GLN A 185 1.95 25.35 -8.81
C GLN A 185 2.99 26.46 -8.63
N THR A 186 3.06 27.04 -7.44
CA THR A 186 4.05 28.05 -7.09
C THR A 186 5.48 27.48 -7.16
N ARG A 187 5.70 26.27 -6.65
CA ARG A 187 7.00 25.59 -6.74
C ARG A 187 7.39 25.29 -8.20
N MET A 188 6.48 24.77 -9.00
CA MET A 188 6.72 24.50 -10.43
C MET A 188 7.12 25.77 -11.20
N ARG A 189 6.41 26.88 -10.97
CA ARG A 189 6.75 28.18 -11.59
C ARG A 189 8.13 28.67 -11.14
N ALA A 190 8.50 28.44 -9.88
CA ALA A 190 9.80 28.83 -9.34
C ALA A 190 10.97 28.04 -9.96
N THR A 191 10.74 26.79 -10.37
CA THR A 191 11.72 25.95 -11.08
C THR A 191 11.69 26.12 -12.60
N GLY A 192 10.83 27.01 -13.13
CA GLY A 192 10.68 27.25 -14.57
C GLY A 192 9.88 26.17 -15.30
N SER A 193 9.21 25.26 -14.58
CA SER A 193 8.29 24.29 -15.17
C SER A 193 6.97 24.97 -15.51
N GLU A 194 6.73 25.19 -16.81
CA GLU A 194 5.47 25.74 -17.32
C GLU A 194 4.52 24.61 -17.76
N ALA A 195 3.67 24.16 -16.84
CA ALA A 195 2.61 23.20 -17.16
C ALA A 195 1.33 23.91 -17.60
N ARG A 196 1.31 24.44 -18.84
CA ARG A 196 0.17 25.18 -19.42
C ARG A 196 -1.15 24.40 -19.32
N GLU A 197 -1.09 23.08 -19.47
CA GLU A 197 -2.25 22.20 -19.32
C GLU A 197 -2.84 22.25 -17.91
N VAL A 198 -2.00 22.21 -16.88
CA VAL A 198 -2.41 22.34 -15.47
C VAL A 198 -3.10 23.68 -15.24
N ASP A 199 -2.55 24.80 -15.75
CA ASP A 199 -3.20 26.12 -15.61
C ASP A 199 -4.59 26.17 -16.29
N VAL A 200 -4.76 25.52 -17.44
CA VAL A 200 -6.07 25.41 -18.14
C VAL A 200 -7.04 24.59 -17.30
N LEU A 201 -6.62 23.45 -16.76
CA LEU A 201 -7.45 22.59 -15.92
C LEU A 201 -7.85 23.31 -14.62
N ARG A 202 -6.92 23.99 -13.95
CA ARG A 202 -7.20 24.83 -12.76
C ARG A 202 -8.21 25.93 -13.07
N THR A 203 -8.11 26.58 -14.23
CA THR A 203 -9.08 27.60 -14.66
C THR A 203 -10.48 26.99 -14.86
N ARG A 204 -10.56 25.76 -15.41
CA ARG A 204 -11.82 25.03 -15.55
C ARG A 204 -12.43 24.72 -14.18
N THR A 205 -11.62 24.30 -13.21
CA THR A 205 -12.05 24.07 -11.82
C THR A 205 -12.63 25.34 -11.21
N ALA A 206 -11.92 26.46 -11.30
CA ALA A 206 -12.38 27.74 -10.77
C ALA A 206 -13.73 28.19 -11.37
N ARG A 207 -13.93 27.95 -12.68
CA ARG A 207 -15.21 28.24 -13.35
C ARG A 207 -16.34 27.34 -12.84
N ALA A 208 -16.10 26.04 -12.72
CA ALA A 208 -17.11 25.11 -12.21
C ALA A 208 -17.48 25.43 -10.75
N LEU A 209 -16.53 25.88 -9.92
CA LEU A 209 -16.80 26.36 -8.56
C LEU A 209 -17.66 27.64 -8.55
N GLN A 210 -17.46 28.56 -9.49
CA GLN A 210 -18.34 29.74 -9.65
C GLN A 210 -19.77 29.34 -10.03
N GLU A 211 -19.95 28.28 -10.82
CA GLU A 211 -21.26 27.72 -11.15
C GLU A 211 -21.94 27.10 -9.92
N CYS A 212 -21.18 26.51 -9.00
CA CYS A 212 -21.69 26.07 -7.69
C CYS A 212 -22.16 27.26 -6.84
N ASP A 213 -21.37 28.35 -6.78
CA ASP A 213 -21.72 29.57 -6.02
C ASP A 213 -22.96 30.29 -6.57
N ALA A 214 -23.24 30.14 -7.86
CA ALA A 214 -24.40 30.74 -8.52
C ALA A 214 -25.69 29.92 -8.40
N ALA A 215 -25.60 28.66 -7.95
CA ALA A 215 -26.76 27.77 -7.84
C ALA A 215 -27.75 28.25 -6.77
N ALA A 216 -29.04 28.23 -7.09
CA ALA A 216 -30.09 28.74 -6.21
C ALA A 216 -30.65 27.67 -5.27
N ALA A 217 -30.65 26.41 -5.73
CA ALA A 217 -31.13 25.27 -4.97
C ALA A 217 -29.99 24.29 -4.60
N PRO A 218 -30.10 23.55 -3.48
CA PRO A 218 -29.07 22.59 -3.08
C PRO A 218 -28.84 21.47 -4.11
N ALA A 219 -29.90 20.97 -4.75
CA ALA A 219 -29.79 19.97 -5.82
C ALA A 219 -29.02 20.52 -7.04
N GLU A 220 -29.34 21.74 -7.49
CA GLU A 220 -28.59 22.40 -8.59
C GLU A 220 -27.10 22.57 -8.23
N ARG A 221 -26.83 22.92 -6.96
CA ARG A 221 -25.47 23.07 -6.44
C ARG A 221 -24.72 21.75 -6.45
N ALA A 222 -25.33 20.67 -5.98
CA ALA A 222 -24.73 19.33 -5.97
C ALA A 222 -24.45 18.79 -7.39
N ILE A 223 -25.31 19.08 -8.36
CA ILE A 223 -25.09 18.71 -9.76
C ILE A 223 -23.88 19.47 -10.34
N SER A 224 -23.83 20.80 -10.16
CA SER A 224 -22.69 21.61 -10.58
C SER A 224 -21.39 21.18 -9.89
N ALA A 225 -21.49 20.74 -8.64
CA ALA A 225 -20.36 20.27 -7.85
C ALA A 225 -19.68 19.03 -8.44
N ASN A 226 -20.41 18.12 -9.09
CA ASN A 226 -19.82 16.99 -9.81
C ASN A 226 -18.88 17.46 -10.92
N SER A 227 -19.27 18.50 -11.67
CA SER A 227 -18.39 19.09 -12.70
C SER A 227 -17.16 19.77 -12.12
N ALA A 228 -17.29 20.36 -10.92
CA ALA A 228 -16.15 20.93 -10.20
C ALA A 228 -15.17 19.86 -9.73
N LEU A 229 -15.68 18.73 -9.19
CA LEU A 229 -14.85 17.61 -8.75
C LEU A 229 -14.12 16.94 -9.92
N GLU A 230 -14.79 16.72 -11.05
CA GLU A 230 -14.16 16.21 -12.27
C GLU A 230 -13.01 17.11 -12.73
N ALA A 231 -13.25 18.42 -12.80
CA ALA A 231 -12.22 19.38 -13.20
C ALA A 231 -11.06 19.45 -12.20
N ALA A 232 -11.36 19.44 -10.89
CA ALA A 232 -10.35 19.47 -9.83
C ALA A 232 -9.47 18.21 -9.83
N THR A 233 -10.09 17.05 -10.03
CA THR A 233 -9.40 15.75 -10.12
C THR A 233 -8.50 15.70 -11.34
N ALA A 234 -8.99 16.09 -12.51
CA ALA A 234 -8.16 16.18 -13.72
C ALA A 234 -6.96 17.12 -13.53
N ALA A 235 -7.17 18.28 -12.89
CA ALA A 235 -6.10 19.21 -12.56
C ALA A 235 -5.07 18.60 -11.58
N GLN A 236 -5.53 17.82 -10.59
CA GLN A 236 -4.65 17.17 -9.62
C GLN A 236 -3.75 16.13 -10.27
N LEU A 237 -4.33 15.23 -11.08
CA LEU A 237 -3.58 14.15 -11.75
C LEU A 237 -2.53 14.74 -12.71
N ALA A 238 -2.92 15.72 -13.53
CA ALA A 238 -1.98 16.40 -14.42
C ALA A 238 -0.88 17.15 -13.67
N GLN A 239 -1.20 17.72 -12.50
CA GLN A 239 -0.19 18.37 -11.66
C GLN A 239 0.75 17.37 -10.99
N ASP A 240 0.27 16.20 -10.57
CA ASP A 240 1.12 15.13 -10.02
C ASP A 240 2.13 14.64 -11.06
N GLU A 241 1.69 14.43 -12.30
CA GLU A 241 2.57 14.08 -13.42
C GLU A 241 3.62 15.15 -13.69
N ALA A 242 3.19 16.41 -13.86
CA ALA A 242 4.10 17.51 -14.18
C ALA A 242 5.04 17.89 -13.02
N ALA A 243 4.73 17.49 -11.79
CA ALA A 243 5.52 17.78 -10.60
C ALA A 243 6.55 16.68 -10.26
N SER A 244 6.66 15.60 -11.03
CA SER A 244 7.58 14.49 -10.73
C SER A 244 9.05 14.93 -10.60
N GLY A 245 9.45 15.98 -11.32
CA GLY A 245 10.78 16.59 -11.25
C GLY A 245 11.00 17.55 -10.07
N LEU A 246 10.01 17.80 -9.21
CA LEU A 246 10.18 18.67 -8.03
C LEU A 246 10.86 17.97 -6.84
N GLY A 247 10.88 16.64 -6.83
CA GLY A 247 11.54 15.88 -5.78
C GLY A 247 13.06 15.89 -5.92
N PRO A 248 13.77 15.23 -4.99
CA PRO A 248 15.22 15.15 -5.02
C PRO A 248 15.76 14.51 -6.32
N GLU A 249 16.86 15.06 -6.84
CA GLU A 249 17.57 14.50 -8.00
C GLU A 249 18.11 13.08 -7.73
N ASP A 250 18.42 12.80 -6.45
CA ASP A 250 18.91 11.50 -5.99
C ASP A 250 17.79 10.52 -5.61
N ALA A 251 16.52 10.85 -5.85
CA ALA A 251 15.42 9.92 -5.68
C ALA A 251 15.49 8.82 -6.76
N MET A 252 15.35 7.57 -6.34
CA MET A 252 15.53 6.37 -7.14
C MET A 252 14.24 5.88 -7.80
N LEU A 253 14.37 5.19 -8.93
CA LEU A 253 13.27 4.43 -9.53
C LEU A 253 13.36 2.98 -9.06
N GLY A 254 12.31 2.46 -8.43
CA GLY A 254 12.34 1.16 -7.78
C GLY A 254 11.46 0.08 -8.44
N VAL A 255 11.91 -1.17 -8.34
CA VAL A 255 11.15 -2.37 -8.70
C VAL A 255 11.38 -3.49 -7.68
N THR A 256 10.45 -4.45 -7.59
CA THR A 256 10.58 -5.62 -6.71
C THR A 256 10.81 -6.88 -7.53
N PHE A 257 11.80 -7.67 -7.15
CA PHE A 257 12.02 -9.01 -7.64
C PHE A 257 11.52 -9.99 -6.58
N THR A 258 10.45 -10.70 -6.91
CA THR A 258 9.81 -11.70 -6.05
C THR A 258 10.38 -13.11 -6.22
N ALA A 259 11.28 -13.29 -7.19
CA ALA A 259 12.05 -14.51 -7.40
C ALA A 259 13.39 -14.16 -8.05
N ALA A 260 14.44 -14.96 -7.78
CA ALA A 260 15.75 -14.75 -8.40
C ALA A 260 15.69 -15.10 -9.90
N PRO A 261 15.87 -14.14 -10.84
CA PRO A 261 15.84 -14.42 -12.26
C PRO A 261 16.96 -15.39 -12.67
N ALA A 262 16.80 -16.10 -13.79
CA ALA A 262 17.88 -16.90 -14.39
C ALA A 262 19.10 -16.03 -14.75
N SER A 263 20.27 -16.65 -14.93
CA SER A 263 21.52 -15.89 -15.14
C SER A 263 21.47 -14.97 -16.36
N GLY A 264 21.92 -13.73 -16.16
CA GLY A 264 21.89 -12.65 -17.14
C GLY A 264 20.54 -11.95 -17.29
N ARG A 265 19.46 -12.49 -16.72
CA ARG A 265 18.11 -11.88 -16.81
C ARG A 265 17.94 -10.70 -15.86
N SER A 266 18.69 -10.66 -14.75
CA SER A 266 18.62 -9.55 -13.78
C SER A 266 19.05 -8.23 -14.43
N ALA A 267 20.21 -8.24 -15.11
CA ALA A 267 20.72 -7.07 -15.84
C ALA A 267 19.78 -6.65 -16.99
N GLN A 268 19.23 -7.61 -17.74
CA GLN A 268 18.25 -7.33 -18.79
C GLN A 268 16.97 -6.69 -18.25
N ALA A 269 16.51 -7.10 -17.08
CA ALA A 269 15.30 -6.56 -16.48
C ALA A 269 15.51 -5.10 -16.07
N VAL A 270 16.64 -4.74 -15.47
CA VAL A 270 16.91 -3.35 -15.06
C VAL A 270 17.33 -2.43 -16.20
N SER A 271 17.93 -2.95 -17.28
CA SER A 271 18.31 -2.12 -18.43
C SER A 271 17.11 -1.42 -19.09
N ARG A 272 15.90 -1.96 -18.91
CA ARG A 272 14.64 -1.35 -19.39
C ARG A 272 14.29 -0.04 -18.68
N LEU A 273 14.87 0.20 -17.50
CA LEU A 273 14.61 1.37 -16.66
C LEU A 273 15.63 2.50 -16.88
N GLU A 274 16.72 2.27 -17.62
CA GLU A 274 17.81 3.24 -17.83
C GLU A 274 17.33 4.58 -18.38
N GLY A 275 16.26 4.58 -19.19
CA GLY A 275 15.69 5.77 -19.81
C GLY A 275 15.09 6.78 -18.83
N ALA A 276 14.94 6.44 -17.54
CA ALA A 276 14.48 7.36 -16.51
C ALA A 276 15.56 8.38 -16.10
N GLY A 277 16.85 8.08 -16.32
CA GLY A 277 17.95 8.93 -15.85
C GLY A 277 18.11 8.96 -14.32
N ARG A 278 17.53 7.98 -13.61
CA ARG A 278 17.63 7.80 -12.16
C ARG A 278 18.37 6.52 -11.82
N THR A 279 18.98 6.47 -10.64
CA THR A 279 19.48 5.20 -10.08
C THR A 279 18.31 4.23 -9.90
N VAL A 280 18.51 3.00 -10.35
CA VAL A 280 17.54 1.92 -10.19
C VAL A 280 17.75 1.25 -8.83
N LEU A 281 16.69 1.08 -8.06
CA LEU A 281 16.67 0.30 -6.82
C LEU A 281 15.88 -1.00 -7.04
N VAL A 282 16.47 -2.14 -6.73
CA VAL A 282 15.79 -3.44 -6.79
C VAL A 282 15.58 -3.96 -5.38
N ARG A 283 14.32 -4.08 -4.94
CA ARG A 283 13.97 -4.85 -3.74
C ARG A 283 13.99 -6.33 -4.08
N ILE A 284 14.72 -7.14 -3.32
CA ILE A 284 14.64 -8.60 -3.41
C ILE A 284 13.85 -9.17 -2.24
N VAL A 285 12.99 -10.13 -2.56
CA VAL A 285 12.14 -10.85 -1.58
C VAL A 285 12.68 -12.27 -1.45
N VAL A 286 13.34 -12.55 -0.33
CA VAL A 286 13.85 -13.89 -0.02
C VAL A 286 12.76 -14.66 0.71
N GLU A 287 12.28 -15.77 0.15
CA GLU A 287 11.23 -16.57 0.76
C GLU A 287 11.82 -17.48 1.85
N ASP A 288 12.75 -18.37 1.50
CA ASP A 288 13.35 -19.33 2.43
C ASP A 288 14.87 -19.20 2.51
N THR A 289 15.36 -18.70 3.65
CA THR A 289 16.81 -18.58 3.90
C THR A 289 17.49 -19.93 4.16
N ASP A 290 16.74 -21.00 4.40
CA ASP A 290 17.26 -22.37 4.52
C ASP A 290 17.45 -23.03 3.13
N ALA A 291 16.86 -22.46 2.06
CA ALA A 291 16.94 -23.00 0.70
C ALA A 291 18.22 -22.54 -0.02
N VAL A 292 19.21 -23.45 -0.09
CA VAL A 292 20.53 -23.16 -0.68
C VAL A 292 20.45 -22.66 -2.13
N ASP A 293 19.62 -23.30 -2.97
CA ASP A 293 19.50 -22.93 -4.38
C ASP A 293 18.88 -21.53 -4.56
N GLU A 294 17.92 -21.15 -3.71
CA GLU A 294 17.33 -19.82 -3.70
C GLU A 294 18.38 -18.77 -3.31
N MET A 295 19.09 -19.01 -2.20
CA MET A 295 20.14 -18.12 -1.70
C MET A 295 21.28 -17.94 -2.70
N ASP A 296 21.71 -19.02 -3.37
CA ASP A 296 22.71 -18.94 -4.44
C ASP A 296 22.20 -18.16 -5.65
N GLY A 297 20.91 -18.33 -5.99
CA GLY A 297 20.22 -17.54 -7.00
C GLY A 297 20.22 -16.04 -6.69
N TRP A 298 19.89 -15.67 -5.45
CA TRP A 298 19.87 -14.27 -5.01
C TRP A 298 21.26 -13.64 -4.96
N ARG A 299 22.29 -14.34 -4.47
CA ARG A 299 23.67 -13.81 -4.47
C ARG A 299 24.14 -13.51 -5.90
N ARG A 300 23.85 -14.41 -6.84
CA ARG A 300 24.12 -14.17 -8.26
C ARG A 300 23.33 -12.96 -8.78
N CYS A 301 22.04 -12.88 -8.47
CA CYS A 301 21.19 -11.76 -8.88
C CYS A 301 21.74 -10.42 -8.38
N VAL A 302 22.12 -10.32 -7.10
CA VAL A 302 22.74 -9.13 -6.49
C VAL A 302 24.01 -8.72 -7.24
N THR A 303 24.91 -9.67 -7.51
CA THR A 303 26.12 -9.39 -8.29
C THR A 303 25.80 -8.86 -9.69
N GLU A 304 24.86 -9.49 -10.41
CA GLU A 304 24.43 -9.04 -11.75
C GLU A 304 23.81 -7.63 -11.72
N LEU A 305 23.05 -7.31 -10.67
CA LEU A 305 22.41 -6.00 -10.49
C LEU A 305 23.43 -4.90 -10.20
N HIS A 306 24.39 -5.16 -9.30
CA HIS A 306 25.49 -4.24 -9.01
C HIS A 306 26.38 -4.01 -10.23
N GLU A 307 26.69 -5.05 -11.01
CA GLU A 307 27.43 -4.92 -12.28
C GLU A 307 26.67 -4.08 -13.32
N ALA A 308 25.33 -4.10 -13.29
CA ALA A 308 24.47 -3.25 -14.10
C ALA A 308 24.28 -1.82 -13.53
N GLY A 309 24.87 -1.51 -12.37
CA GLY A 309 24.79 -0.20 -11.73
C GLY A 309 23.49 0.07 -10.97
N ALA A 310 22.68 -0.96 -10.71
CA ALA A 310 21.52 -0.87 -9.82
C ALA A 310 21.95 -1.00 -8.35
N GLN A 311 21.16 -0.43 -7.45
CA GLN A 311 21.24 -0.69 -6.01
C GLN A 311 20.29 -1.82 -5.61
N VAL A 312 20.63 -2.56 -4.56
CA VAL A 312 19.84 -3.67 -4.06
C VAL A 312 19.38 -3.42 -2.64
N MET A 313 18.06 -3.49 -2.43
CA MET A 313 17.44 -3.52 -1.11
C MET A 313 17.03 -4.95 -0.75
N VAL A 314 17.44 -5.43 0.42
CA VAL A 314 17.03 -6.75 0.91
C VAL A 314 15.85 -6.60 1.85
N GLN A 315 14.75 -7.29 1.56
CA GLN A 315 13.63 -7.38 2.50
C GLN A 315 13.92 -8.44 3.58
N ILE A 316 13.80 -8.04 4.85
CA ILE A 316 13.97 -8.99 5.96
C ILE A 316 12.89 -10.06 5.93
N CYS A 317 11.62 -9.68 5.77
CA CYS A 317 10.50 -10.62 5.73
C CYS A 317 9.28 -9.98 5.06
N ASP A 318 8.60 -10.73 4.20
CA ASP A 318 7.26 -10.40 3.73
C ASP A 318 6.29 -10.43 4.93
N SER A 319 5.36 -9.48 4.95
CA SER A 319 4.40 -9.28 6.04
C SER A 319 3.50 -10.50 6.25
N GLN A 320 3.20 -11.25 5.19
CA GLN A 320 2.36 -12.45 5.20
C GLN A 320 3.03 -13.63 5.90
N ALA A 321 4.36 -13.71 5.84
CA ALA A 321 5.13 -14.78 6.46
C ALA A 321 5.56 -14.45 7.89
N LEU A 322 5.41 -13.19 8.33
CA LEU A 322 5.98 -12.71 9.58
C LEU A 322 5.53 -13.60 10.75
N VAL A 323 4.22 -13.83 10.90
CA VAL A 323 3.64 -14.61 12.01
C VAL A 323 4.04 -16.09 12.05
N ASP A 324 4.61 -16.62 10.97
CA ASP A 324 5.01 -18.04 10.89
C ASP A 324 6.34 -18.34 11.57
N PHE A 325 7.14 -17.32 11.86
CA PHE A 325 8.43 -17.49 12.54
C PHE A 325 8.23 -17.65 14.05
N ASP A 326 8.96 -18.58 14.66
CA ASP A 326 9.28 -18.49 16.09
C ASP A 326 10.54 -17.63 16.31
N GLU A 327 10.84 -17.28 17.56
CA GLU A 327 11.98 -16.42 17.92
C GLU A 327 13.33 -16.96 17.40
N ALA A 328 13.53 -18.27 17.44
CA ALA A 328 14.78 -18.88 17.03
C ALA A 328 14.92 -18.88 15.49
N ALA A 329 13.82 -19.16 14.78
CA ALA A 329 13.76 -19.08 13.33
C ALA A 329 13.93 -17.65 12.83
N TRP A 330 13.32 -16.68 13.51
CA TRP A 330 13.47 -15.26 13.22
C TRP A 330 14.91 -14.79 13.36
N THR A 331 15.55 -15.10 14.49
CA THR A 331 16.97 -14.79 14.71
C THR A 331 17.88 -15.43 13.66
N ARG A 332 17.63 -16.71 13.31
CA ARG A 332 18.39 -17.40 12.26
C ARG A 332 18.21 -16.74 10.89
N ARG A 333 16.99 -16.32 10.56
CA ARG A 333 16.69 -15.64 9.30
C ARG A 333 17.47 -14.33 9.17
N ILE A 334 17.43 -13.47 10.18
CA ILE A 334 18.19 -12.21 10.17
C ILE A 334 19.69 -12.47 9.98
N ALA A 335 20.25 -13.40 10.75
CA ALA A 335 21.67 -13.74 10.64
C ALA A 335 22.05 -14.32 9.26
N ALA A 336 21.19 -15.15 8.67
CA ALA A 336 21.41 -15.72 7.34
C ALA A 336 21.40 -14.65 6.25
N LEU A 337 20.47 -13.68 6.31
CA LEU A 337 20.41 -12.57 5.36
C LEU A 337 21.62 -11.65 5.46
N ILE A 338 22.01 -11.23 6.66
CA ILE A 338 23.20 -10.39 6.88
C ILE A 338 24.46 -11.08 6.35
N ALA A 339 24.61 -12.38 6.63
CA ALA A 339 25.76 -13.14 6.16
C ALA A 339 25.78 -13.34 4.63
N ALA A 340 24.61 -13.41 3.99
CA ALA A 340 24.49 -13.64 2.56
C ALA A 340 24.63 -12.36 1.72
N PHE A 341 24.21 -11.22 2.27
CA PHE A 341 24.16 -9.94 1.55
C PHE A 341 24.85 -8.81 2.35
N PRO A 342 26.15 -8.97 2.72
CA PRO A 342 26.86 -7.95 3.49
C PRO A 342 27.09 -6.64 2.70
N ASP A 343 26.84 -6.65 1.40
CA ASP A 343 26.98 -5.56 0.45
C ASP A 343 25.62 -5.02 -0.05
N ALA A 344 24.52 -5.39 0.59
CA ALA A 344 23.21 -4.79 0.31
C ALA A 344 23.24 -3.27 0.52
N ASP A 345 22.69 -2.52 -0.44
CA ASP A 345 22.69 -1.05 -0.41
C ASP A 345 21.65 -0.49 0.55
N ALA A 346 20.57 -1.23 0.81
CA ALA A 346 19.52 -0.87 1.75
C ALA A 346 18.81 -2.11 2.33
N TRP A 347 18.03 -1.91 3.40
CA TRP A 347 17.30 -2.98 4.08
C TRP A 347 15.87 -2.58 4.40
N GLU A 348 14.88 -3.38 3.99
CA GLU A 348 13.50 -3.23 4.47
C GLU A 348 13.32 -4.04 5.76
N ILE A 349 13.27 -3.34 6.89
CA ILE A 349 13.28 -3.89 8.26
C ILE A 349 11.88 -4.29 8.75
N GLY A 350 10.83 -3.78 8.12
CA GLY A 350 9.44 -4.12 8.40
C GLY A 350 8.60 -3.89 7.16
N ASN A 351 7.85 -4.92 6.76
CA ASN A 351 6.91 -4.85 5.66
C ASN A 351 5.49 -4.69 6.19
N GLU A 352 4.74 -3.72 5.67
CA GLU A 352 3.31 -3.53 5.88
C GLU A 352 2.82 -3.62 7.34
N LEU A 353 3.53 -3.02 8.31
CA LEU A 353 3.22 -3.19 9.75
C LEU A 353 1.84 -2.68 10.20
N ALA A 354 1.21 -1.82 9.40
CA ALA A 354 -0.17 -1.35 9.63
C ALA A 354 -1.23 -2.33 9.08
N GLY A 355 -0.85 -3.50 8.56
CA GLY A 355 -1.77 -4.55 8.15
C GLY A 355 -2.15 -5.46 9.32
N GLU A 356 -3.43 -5.83 9.42
CA GLU A 356 -3.95 -6.67 10.51
C GLU A 356 -3.29 -8.07 10.61
N TRP A 357 -2.74 -8.55 9.50
CA TRP A 357 -2.08 -9.87 9.41
C TRP A 357 -0.64 -9.88 9.96
N ALA A 358 -0.01 -8.72 10.13
CA ALA A 358 1.38 -8.63 10.60
C ALA A 358 1.56 -9.17 12.04
N GLY A 359 0.48 -9.19 12.82
CA GLY A 359 0.43 -9.72 14.19
C GLY A 359 0.99 -8.77 15.24
N SER A 360 0.78 -9.10 16.52
CA SER A 360 1.12 -8.22 17.65
C SER A 360 2.62 -7.98 17.85
N ASP A 361 3.46 -8.88 17.36
CA ASP A 361 4.91 -8.84 17.57
C ASP A 361 5.65 -8.10 16.44
N ALA A 362 4.91 -7.53 15.48
CA ALA A 362 5.48 -6.97 14.26
C ALA A 362 6.50 -5.85 14.54
N VAL A 363 6.16 -4.92 15.44
CA VAL A 363 7.07 -3.83 15.87
C VAL A 363 8.33 -4.37 16.54
N GLU A 364 8.20 -5.35 17.45
CA GLU A 364 9.37 -5.90 18.14
C GLU A 364 10.28 -6.65 17.17
N ARG A 365 9.72 -7.39 16.21
CA ARG A 365 10.50 -8.08 15.18
C ARG A 365 11.24 -7.12 14.26
N THR A 366 10.59 -6.02 13.86
CA THR A 366 11.24 -4.95 13.11
C THR A 366 12.38 -4.31 13.91
N LEU A 367 12.19 -4.06 15.21
CA LEU A 367 13.26 -3.56 16.08
C LEU A 367 14.42 -4.57 16.18
N GLN A 368 14.14 -5.86 16.34
CA GLN A 368 15.18 -6.90 16.37
C GLN A 368 16.01 -6.92 15.09
N ALA A 369 15.35 -6.87 13.93
CA ALA A 369 16.04 -6.79 12.63
C ALA A 369 16.88 -5.52 12.51
N ALA A 370 16.30 -4.36 12.84
CA ALA A 370 16.99 -3.08 12.74
C ALA A 370 18.20 -2.99 13.69
N ARG A 371 18.08 -3.51 14.92
CA ARG A 371 19.19 -3.60 15.89
C ARG A 371 20.31 -4.51 15.38
N ALA A 372 19.97 -5.65 14.79
CA ALA A 372 20.97 -6.57 14.24
C ALA A 372 21.75 -5.92 13.09
N LEU A 373 21.04 -5.25 12.17
CA LEU A 373 21.66 -4.51 11.06
C LEU A 373 22.54 -3.35 11.55
N ALA A 374 22.09 -2.61 12.57
CA ALA A 374 22.87 -1.52 13.15
C ALA A 374 24.11 -2.00 13.92
N ALA A 375 24.09 -3.23 14.45
CA ALA A 375 25.19 -3.81 15.22
C ALA A 375 26.27 -4.44 14.32
N ASP A 376 25.93 -4.88 13.11
CA ASP A 376 26.90 -5.48 12.18
C ASP A 376 27.62 -4.39 11.35
N PRO A 377 28.96 -4.28 11.41
CA PRO A 377 29.71 -3.28 10.66
C PRO A 377 29.51 -3.31 9.15
N ALA A 378 29.13 -4.46 8.57
CA ALA A 378 28.88 -4.57 7.13
C ALA A 378 27.59 -3.87 6.71
N THR A 379 26.57 -3.87 7.58
CA THR A 379 25.24 -3.33 7.26
C THR A 379 24.92 -2.01 7.98
N ALA A 380 25.68 -1.62 9.00
CA ALA A 380 25.37 -0.49 9.87
C ALA A 380 25.26 0.88 9.15
N SER A 381 25.87 1.03 7.98
CA SER A 381 25.77 2.26 7.17
C SER A 381 24.67 2.24 6.12
N ALA A 382 24.05 1.09 5.85
CA ALA A 382 23.00 0.97 4.85
C ALA A 382 21.68 1.57 5.38
N PRO A 383 20.93 2.33 4.57
CA PRO A 383 19.62 2.83 4.95
C PRO A 383 18.67 1.71 5.33
N ARG A 384 17.92 1.92 6.42
CA ARG A 384 16.86 1.03 6.89
C ARG A 384 15.50 1.63 6.56
N LEU A 385 14.66 0.86 5.89
CA LEU A 385 13.35 1.26 5.39
C LEU A 385 12.24 0.51 6.13
N LEU A 386 11.18 1.24 6.46
CA LEU A 386 9.94 0.70 7.00
C LEU A 386 8.77 0.93 6.04
N THR A 387 8.04 -0.13 5.69
CA THR A 387 6.83 -0.06 4.88
C THR A 387 5.58 -0.15 5.74
N LEU A 388 4.63 0.75 5.50
CA LEU A 388 3.30 0.76 6.12
C LEU A 388 2.24 0.40 5.08
N TYR A 389 1.29 -0.44 5.46
CA TYR A 389 0.16 -0.76 4.59
C TYR A 389 -0.81 0.43 4.53
N TYR A 390 -1.13 0.89 3.32
CA TYR A 390 -2.16 1.90 3.13
C TYR A 390 -3.53 1.24 3.01
N GLN A 391 -4.47 1.74 3.79
CA GLN A 391 -5.87 1.40 3.66
C GLN A 391 -6.79 2.60 3.94
N LEU A 392 -7.96 2.58 3.30
CA LEU A 392 -8.98 3.61 3.39
C LEU A 392 -10.11 3.17 4.31
N GLY A 393 -10.10 3.52 5.60
CA GLY A 393 -11.26 3.30 6.46
C GLY A 393 -11.76 1.84 6.57
N GLN A 394 -10.99 0.87 6.06
CA GLN A 394 -11.24 -0.56 6.17
C GLN A 394 -10.45 -1.13 7.36
N GLY A 395 -10.53 -2.43 7.59
CA GLY A 395 -9.88 -3.06 8.74
C GLY A 395 -10.40 -2.52 10.07
N THR A 396 -9.51 -2.35 11.06
CA THR A 396 -9.90 -1.79 12.37
C THR A 396 -9.19 -0.47 12.65
N ALA A 397 -9.66 0.22 13.69
CA ALA A 397 -9.13 1.52 14.07
C ALA A 397 -7.64 1.50 14.43
N THR A 398 -7.11 0.35 14.87
CA THR A 398 -5.68 0.20 15.20
C THR A 398 -4.79 0.13 13.97
N GLU A 399 -5.33 -0.25 12.81
CA GLU A 399 -4.63 -0.40 11.54
C GLU A 399 -4.79 0.81 10.61
N SER A 400 -5.49 1.87 11.03
CA SER A 400 -5.52 3.11 10.25
C SER A 400 -4.11 3.68 10.14
N VAL A 401 -3.57 3.77 8.93
CA VAL A 401 -2.12 3.94 8.68
C VAL A 401 -1.48 5.12 9.43
N MET A 402 -2.14 6.28 9.49
CA MET A 402 -1.59 7.46 10.19
C MET A 402 -1.74 7.34 11.71
N SER A 403 -2.83 6.76 12.21
CA SER A 403 -2.99 6.46 13.63
C SER A 403 -2.03 5.38 14.10
N TRP A 404 -1.81 4.35 13.28
CA TRP A 404 -0.84 3.31 13.54
C TRP A 404 0.56 3.92 13.62
N ALA A 405 0.94 4.75 12.65
CA ALA A 405 2.24 5.40 12.62
C ALA A 405 2.45 6.29 13.86
N ALA A 406 1.47 7.13 14.20
CA ALA A 406 1.53 8.00 15.38
C ALA A 406 1.65 7.21 16.69
N ALA A 407 1.02 6.03 16.79
CA ALA A 407 1.03 5.20 17.99
C ALA A 407 2.27 4.30 18.11
N ASN A 408 2.85 3.85 16.99
CA ASN A 408 3.85 2.76 16.98
C ASN A 408 5.24 3.19 16.52
N LEU A 409 5.40 4.32 15.84
CA LEU A 409 6.73 4.91 15.54
C LEU A 409 7.31 5.57 16.79
N GLY A 410 7.59 4.76 17.81
CA GLY A 410 8.29 5.20 19.01
C GLY A 410 9.69 5.73 18.72
N GLU A 411 10.32 6.31 19.73
CA GLU A 411 11.65 6.93 19.64
C GLU A 411 12.69 5.98 19.02
N GLU A 412 12.82 4.76 19.56
CA GLU A 412 13.83 3.80 19.09
C GLU A 412 13.59 3.36 17.64
N LEU A 413 12.34 3.02 17.26
CA LEU A 413 12.04 2.61 15.88
C LEU A 413 12.31 3.75 14.90
N THR A 414 11.99 4.98 15.29
CA THR A 414 12.25 6.18 14.49
C THR A 414 13.75 6.47 14.34
N GLU A 415 14.54 6.29 15.39
CA GLU A 415 16.00 6.40 15.33
C GLU A 415 16.62 5.32 14.44
N LEU A 416 16.04 4.12 14.47
CA LEU A 416 16.52 2.98 13.70
C LEU A 416 16.00 2.93 12.25
N THR A 417 15.17 3.89 11.85
CA THR A 417 14.58 3.96 10.51
C THR A 417 15.07 5.21 9.78
N ASP A 418 15.52 5.05 8.54
CA ASP A 418 16.02 6.15 7.69
C ASP A 418 14.96 6.59 6.67
N VAL A 419 14.11 5.66 6.23
CA VAL A 419 13.06 5.87 5.23
C VAL A 419 11.77 5.20 5.69
N VAL A 420 10.64 5.88 5.51
CA VAL A 420 9.31 5.29 5.73
C VAL A 420 8.51 5.39 4.44
N GLY A 421 7.83 4.32 4.04
CA GLY A 421 7.00 4.33 2.83
C GLY A 421 5.67 3.63 2.96
N LEU A 422 4.91 3.70 1.88
CA LEU A 422 3.57 3.11 1.77
C LEU A 422 3.55 1.95 0.79
N SER A 423 2.85 0.88 1.17
CA SER A 423 2.34 -0.14 0.28
C SER A 423 0.94 0.23 -0.18
N VAL A 424 0.71 0.26 -1.49
CA VAL A 424 -0.55 0.71 -2.10
C VAL A 424 -0.99 -0.24 -3.20
N TYR A 425 -2.25 -0.66 -3.12
CA TYR A 425 -2.90 -1.49 -4.14
C TYR A 425 -4.21 -0.84 -4.61
N PRO A 426 -4.22 -0.02 -5.67
CA PRO A 426 -5.40 0.79 -6.05
C PRO A 426 -6.67 0.01 -6.40
N GLN A 427 -6.56 -1.28 -6.71
CA GLN A 427 -7.74 -2.17 -6.86
C GLN A 427 -8.52 -2.32 -5.54
N TRP A 428 -7.81 -2.23 -4.41
CA TRP A 428 -8.31 -2.39 -3.05
C TRP A 428 -8.30 -1.11 -2.23
N HIS A 429 -7.44 -0.14 -2.49
CA HIS A 429 -7.46 1.13 -1.78
C HIS A 429 -7.03 2.23 -2.75
N PRO A 430 -7.98 2.87 -3.46
CA PRO A 430 -7.63 3.85 -4.47
C PRO A 430 -6.99 5.08 -3.83
N LEU A 431 -5.77 5.47 -4.24
CA LEU A 431 -5.24 6.78 -3.85
C LEU A 431 -5.79 7.89 -4.75
N GLY A 432 -5.56 7.78 -6.06
CA GLY A 432 -6.03 8.74 -7.06
C GLY A 432 -5.74 10.19 -6.67
N SER A 433 -6.71 11.10 -6.79
CA SER A 433 -6.54 12.52 -6.44
C SER A 433 -6.14 12.78 -4.97
N GLY A 434 -6.29 11.80 -4.08
CA GLY A 434 -5.82 11.86 -2.69
C GLY A 434 -4.32 11.56 -2.50
N ALA A 435 -3.63 11.03 -3.52
CA ALA A 435 -2.24 10.57 -3.43
C ALA A 435 -1.29 11.58 -2.78
N ARG A 436 -1.28 12.82 -3.29
CA ARG A 436 -0.43 13.89 -2.77
C ARG A 436 -0.67 14.15 -1.28
N ARG A 437 -1.94 14.30 -0.89
CA ARG A 437 -2.31 14.65 0.49
C ARG A 437 -1.94 13.53 1.48
N VAL A 438 -2.10 12.27 1.09
CA VAL A 438 -1.69 11.12 1.91
C VAL A 438 -0.17 11.08 2.07
N LEU A 439 0.59 11.28 0.99
CA LEU A 439 2.06 11.32 1.03
C LEU A 439 2.58 12.52 1.85
N ASP A 440 1.93 13.68 1.76
CA ASP A 440 2.25 14.87 2.56
C ASP A 440 1.97 14.64 4.06
N ALA A 441 0.87 13.95 4.39
CA ALA A 441 0.56 13.55 5.75
C ALA A 441 1.59 12.56 6.30
N LEU A 442 1.98 11.54 5.52
CA LEU A 442 3.07 10.63 5.90
C LEU A 442 4.35 11.42 6.17
N GLY A 443 4.71 12.33 5.27
CA GLY A 443 5.88 13.19 5.44
C GLY A 443 5.88 13.95 6.76
N ARG A 444 4.73 14.49 7.18
CA ARG A 444 4.61 15.19 8.47
C ARG A 444 4.75 14.26 9.66
N VAL A 445 4.16 13.06 9.60
CA VAL A 445 4.26 12.05 10.65
C VAL A 445 5.72 11.61 10.86
N VAL A 446 6.48 11.41 9.78
CA VAL A 446 7.85 10.87 9.85
C VAL A 446 8.93 11.93 10.01
N GLY A 447 8.55 13.18 10.28
CA GLY A 447 9.48 14.23 10.71
C GLY A 447 10.40 14.70 9.60
N ASP A 448 11.70 14.45 9.71
CA ASP A 448 12.79 14.81 8.78
C ASP A 448 13.26 13.64 7.89
N LYS A 449 12.75 12.43 8.14
CA LYS A 449 13.06 11.21 7.38
C LYS A 449 12.64 11.31 5.90
N ARG A 450 13.24 10.48 5.04
CA ARG A 450 12.78 10.39 3.65
C ARG A 450 11.51 9.54 3.55
N THR A 451 10.74 9.78 2.50
CA THR A 451 9.50 9.04 2.19
C THR A 451 9.62 8.26 0.90
N ALA A 452 8.92 7.15 0.77
CA ALA A 452 8.91 6.33 -0.43
C ALA A 452 7.53 5.74 -0.74
N LEU A 453 7.30 5.38 -2.00
CA LEU A 453 6.21 4.48 -2.39
C LEU A 453 6.80 3.09 -2.51
N THR A 454 6.71 2.31 -1.44
CA THR A 454 7.56 1.14 -1.20
C THR A 454 6.98 -0.17 -1.67
N GLU A 455 5.71 -0.16 -2.07
CA GLU A 455 5.09 -1.28 -2.76
C GLU A 455 3.92 -0.71 -3.56
N LEU A 456 3.91 -1.02 -4.86
CA LEU A 456 2.83 -0.66 -5.77
C LEU A 456 2.54 -1.84 -6.67
N GLY A 457 1.28 -2.22 -6.78
CA GLY A 457 0.84 -3.30 -7.65
C GLY A 457 -0.57 -3.07 -8.18
N TYR A 458 -0.82 -3.57 -9.38
CA TYR A 458 -2.13 -3.51 -10.01
C TYR A 458 -2.29 -4.66 -11.01
N GLY A 459 -3.46 -5.30 -10.99
CA GLY A 459 -3.87 -6.22 -12.05
C GLY A 459 -3.33 -7.64 -11.96
N ALA A 460 -2.73 -8.01 -10.83
CA ALA A 460 -2.25 -9.36 -10.58
C ALA A 460 -3.40 -10.29 -10.15
N GLU A 461 -3.23 -11.60 -10.40
CA GLU A 461 -4.28 -12.60 -10.13
C GLU A 461 -4.69 -12.65 -8.66
N ASP A 462 -3.73 -12.50 -7.74
CA ASP A 462 -3.95 -12.48 -6.29
C ASP A 462 -4.69 -11.22 -5.79
N LEU A 463 -4.90 -10.23 -6.66
CA LEU A 463 -5.68 -9.02 -6.38
C LEU A 463 -7.11 -9.07 -6.94
N ASN A 464 -7.45 -10.08 -7.75
CA ASN A 464 -8.69 -10.11 -8.53
C ASN A 464 -9.99 -10.19 -7.70
N ASP A 465 -9.90 -10.68 -6.46
CA ASP A 465 -11.05 -10.79 -5.55
C ASP A 465 -11.45 -9.43 -4.94
N GLY A 466 -10.69 -8.36 -5.22
CA GLY A 466 -10.97 -7.02 -4.72
C GLY A 466 -12.19 -6.37 -5.40
N PRO A 467 -12.68 -5.25 -4.86
CA PRO A 467 -13.84 -4.54 -5.39
C PRO A 467 -13.53 -3.69 -6.63
N TRP A 468 -12.30 -3.73 -7.14
CA TRP A 468 -11.87 -3.02 -8.35
C TRP A 468 -12.21 -1.52 -8.32
N TRP A 469 -11.87 -0.85 -7.22
CA TRP A 469 -12.14 0.59 -7.10
C TRP A 469 -11.45 1.38 -8.22
N PHE A 470 -10.16 1.19 -8.42
CA PHE A 470 -9.49 1.79 -9.57
C PHE A 470 -9.50 0.86 -10.79
N GLY A 471 -9.84 1.42 -11.95
CA GLY A 471 -9.81 0.73 -13.24
C GLY A 471 -10.91 -0.32 -13.41
N SER A 472 -10.61 -1.39 -14.15
CA SER A 472 -11.56 -2.45 -14.48
C SER A 472 -10.84 -3.78 -14.72
N PRO A 473 -11.45 -4.93 -14.36
CA PRO A 473 -10.96 -6.24 -14.77
C PRO A 473 -10.99 -6.46 -16.29
N ASP A 474 -11.78 -5.68 -17.03
CA ASP A 474 -11.91 -5.81 -18.49
C ASP A 474 -10.75 -5.16 -19.27
N ASP A 475 -10.00 -4.25 -18.63
CA ASP A 475 -8.88 -3.53 -19.23
C ASP A 475 -7.77 -3.28 -18.19
N VAL A 476 -7.15 -4.40 -17.78
CA VAL A 476 -6.09 -4.39 -16.76
C VAL A 476 -4.86 -3.64 -17.24
N GLU A 477 -4.53 -3.70 -18.53
CA GLU A 477 -3.34 -3.02 -19.09
C GLU A 477 -3.47 -1.50 -18.99
N ALA A 478 -4.62 -0.92 -19.37
CA ALA A 478 -4.85 0.51 -19.22
C ALA A 478 -4.82 0.96 -17.76
N GLY A 479 -5.42 0.17 -16.85
CA GLY A 479 -5.39 0.43 -15.41
C GLY A 479 -3.96 0.39 -14.86
N ARG A 480 -3.17 -0.60 -15.26
CA ARG A 480 -1.76 -0.75 -14.86
C ARG A 480 -0.93 0.46 -15.30
N ALA A 481 -1.05 0.86 -16.57
CA ALA A 481 -0.34 2.00 -17.11
C ALA A 481 -0.72 3.32 -16.42
N ALA A 482 -2.01 3.51 -16.11
CA ALA A 482 -2.48 4.68 -15.38
C ALA A 482 -1.92 4.73 -13.95
N VAL A 483 -1.97 3.61 -13.21
CA VAL A 483 -1.43 3.50 -11.85
C VAL A 483 0.09 3.71 -11.83
N ALA A 484 0.80 3.01 -12.72
CA ALA A 484 2.25 3.10 -12.82
C ALA A 484 2.71 4.52 -13.13
N ARG A 485 2.04 5.25 -14.04
CA ARG A 485 2.42 6.62 -14.35
C ARG A 485 2.08 7.60 -13.22
N HIS A 486 0.82 7.61 -12.79
CA HIS A 486 0.34 8.63 -11.85
C HIS A 486 1.00 8.51 -10.46
N LEU A 487 0.97 7.33 -9.83
CA LEU A 487 1.46 7.20 -8.45
C LEU A 487 2.98 7.26 -8.37
N THR A 488 3.70 6.85 -9.41
CA THR A 488 5.14 7.07 -9.52
C THR A 488 5.46 8.55 -9.57
N ALA A 489 4.79 9.31 -10.43
CA ALA A 489 5.02 10.75 -10.55
C ALA A 489 4.67 11.51 -9.25
N ALA A 490 3.52 11.18 -8.65
CA ALA A 490 3.09 11.77 -7.39
C ALA A 490 4.10 11.54 -6.26
N ALA A 491 4.64 10.32 -6.15
CA ALA A 491 5.60 9.96 -5.12
C ALA A 491 7.00 10.53 -5.37
N LEU A 492 7.50 10.50 -6.61
CA LEU A 492 8.80 11.10 -6.96
C LEU A 492 8.80 12.62 -6.85
N GLY A 493 7.65 13.28 -7.06
CA GLY A 493 7.50 14.73 -6.91
C GLY A 493 7.50 15.23 -5.45
N GLN A 494 7.60 14.33 -4.47
CA GLN A 494 7.64 14.68 -3.05
C GLN A 494 9.00 15.28 -2.65
N PRO A 495 9.05 16.32 -1.79
CA PRO A 495 10.31 17.01 -1.44
C PRO A 495 11.41 16.13 -0.83
N ARG A 496 11.05 14.95 -0.31
CA ARG A 496 11.96 14.00 0.33
C ARG A 496 11.78 12.58 -0.18
N ALA A 497 11.36 12.45 -1.44
CA ALA A 497 11.28 11.15 -2.10
C ALA A 497 12.64 10.43 -2.00
N TRP A 498 12.62 9.18 -1.59
CA TRP A 498 13.81 8.31 -1.59
C TRP A 498 13.78 7.36 -2.78
N ALA A 499 12.69 6.62 -2.94
CA ALA A 499 12.46 5.75 -4.07
C ALA A 499 10.96 5.68 -4.37
N ALA A 500 10.59 5.62 -5.65
CA ALA A 500 9.22 5.32 -6.05
C ALA A 500 9.12 4.83 -7.50
N PRO A 501 8.17 3.93 -7.78
CA PRO A 501 7.57 3.02 -6.81
C PRO A 501 8.61 1.95 -6.44
N LEU A 502 8.20 0.90 -5.75
CA LEU A 502 8.87 -0.40 -5.76
C LEU A 502 7.85 -1.39 -6.35
N TRP A 503 7.74 -1.40 -7.67
CA TRP A 503 6.68 -2.13 -8.39
C TRP A 503 6.72 -3.64 -8.09
N TRP A 504 5.67 -4.18 -7.49
CA TRP A 504 5.66 -5.51 -6.87
C TRP A 504 5.74 -6.65 -7.91
N TYR A 505 4.97 -6.56 -8.98
CA TYR A 505 4.83 -7.61 -10.00
C TYR A 505 5.78 -7.43 -11.20
N TYR A 506 6.91 -6.74 -11.01
CA TYR A 506 7.73 -6.25 -12.12
C TYR A 506 8.21 -7.37 -13.03
N LEU A 507 8.73 -8.45 -12.45
CA LEU A 507 9.25 -9.57 -13.25
C LEU A 507 8.15 -10.28 -14.05
N GLN A 508 6.95 -10.40 -13.50
CA GLN A 508 5.79 -11.00 -14.18
C GLN A 508 5.28 -10.10 -15.31
N ASP A 509 5.07 -8.81 -15.00
CA ASP A 509 4.55 -7.83 -15.96
C ASP A 509 5.51 -7.62 -17.14
N GLU A 510 6.81 -7.73 -16.90
CA GLU A 510 7.86 -7.62 -17.91
C GLU A 510 8.16 -8.95 -18.66
N GLY A 511 7.42 -10.02 -18.36
CA GLY A 511 7.63 -11.34 -18.95
C GLY A 511 9.03 -11.93 -18.64
N VAL A 512 9.65 -11.50 -17.54
CA VAL A 512 10.97 -12.01 -17.12
C VAL A 512 10.83 -13.40 -16.51
N ILE A 513 9.75 -13.60 -15.73
CA ILE A 513 9.33 -14.88 -15.13
C ILE A 513 7.87 -15.16 -15.48
N ALA A 514 7.47 -16.44 -15.43
CA ALA A 514 6.08 -16.83 -15.67
C ALA A 514 5.17 -16.42 -14.49
N PRO A 515 3.88 -16.09 -14.74
CA PRO A 515 2.93 -15.71 -13.70
C PRO A 515 2.80 -16.72 -12.55
N ASP A 516 2.91 -18.02 -12.86
CA ASP A 516 2.71 -19.13 -11.92
C ASP A 516 3.92 -19.44 -11.00
N THR A 517 5.00 -18.66 -11.07
CA THR A 517 6.24 -18.96 -10.31
C THR A 517 6.16 -18.68 -8.81
N GLN A 518 5.02 -18.23 -8.27
CA GLN A 518 4.75 -18.23 -6.83
C GLN A 518 4.30 -19.60 -6.28
N ASP A 519 3.97 -20.59 -7.12
CA ASP A 519 3.33 -21.84 -6.66
C ASP A 519 4.17 -23.12 -6.84
N ALA A 520 5.48 -23.06 -7.14
CA ALA A 520 6.30 -24.28 -7.28
C ALA A 520 7.75 -24.15 -6.79
N PRO A 521 8.19 -24.96 -5.80
CA PRO A 521 9.59 -25.02 -5.42
C PRO A 521 10.41 -25.71 -6.52
N GLY A 522 11.46 -25.02 -6.98
CA GLY A 522 12.62 -25.61 -7.63
C GLY A 522 12.32 -26.58 -8.78
N LEU A 523 11.92 -26.07 -9.94
CA LEU A 523 12.16 -26.75 -11.21
C LEU A 523 12.63 -25.76 -12.26
N SER A 524 13.90 -25.90 -12.65
CA SER A 524 14.44 -25.37 -13.89
C SER A 524 13.69 -25.99 -15.07
N GLY A 525 12.83 -25.20 -15.70
CA GLY A 525 12.04 -25.60 -16.86
C GLY A 525 11.84 -24.40 -17.77
N GLN A 526 12.51 -24.47 -18.92
CA GLN A 526 12.49 -23.49 -19.99
C GLN A 526 11.15 -23.58 -20.74
N GLU A 527 10.26 -22.62 -20.54
CA GLU A 527 9.22 -22.30 -21.51
C GLU A 527 9.32 -20.80 -21.79
N ASP A 528 9.65 -20.48 -23.05
CA ASP A 528 9.68 -19.12 -23.56
C ASP A 528 8.26 -18.56 -23.48
N GLY A 529 7.98 -17.79 -22.42
CA GLY A 529 6.78 -16.97 -22.35
C GLY A 529 6.76 -16.03 -23.54
N GLU A 530 5.62 -15.98 -24.25
CA GLU A 530 5.33 -14.92 -25.21
C GLU A 530 5.72 -13.57 -24.58
N ASP A 531 6.45 -12.73 -25.34
CA ASP A 531 6.92 -11.40 -24.94
C ASP A 531 5.79 -10.68 -24.17
N GLY A 532 5.84 -10.75 -22.84
CA GLY A 532 5.09 -9.85 -21.97
C GLY A 532 5.50 -8.46 -22.42
N SER A 533 4.54 -7.68 -22.92
CA SER A 533 4.81 -6.32 -23.35
C SER A 533 5.56 -5.63 -22.22
N GLY A 534 6.80 -5.18 -22.46
CA GLY A 534 7.59 -4.42 -21.48
C GLY A 534 6.99 -3.03 -21.22
N ALA A 535 5.68 -3.01 -20.94
CA ALA A 535 4.82 -1.84 -20.86
C ALA A 535 5.01 -1.16 -19.51
N VAL A 536 5.13 -1.92 -18.42
CA VAL A 536 5.23 -1.30 -17.09
C VAL A 536 6.57 -0.59 -16.91
N ALA A 537 7.69 -1.16 -17.37
CA ALA A 537 8.98 -0.48 -17.36
C ALA A 537 8.92 0.84 -18.15
N GLN A 538 8.24 0.86 -19.29
CA GLN A 538 8.06 2.06 -20.09
C GLN A 538 7.23 3.13 -19.35
N ASP A 539 6.12 2.73 -18.73
CA ASP A 539 5.25 3.63 -17.95
C ASP A 539 5.98 4.22 -16.75
N LEU A 540 6.75 3.39 -16.04
CA LEU A 540 7.60 3.82 -14.92
C LEU A 540 8.68 4.80 -15.38
N VAL A 541 9.34 4.53 -16.51
CA VAL A 541 10.35 5.42 -17.10
C VAL A 541 9.74 6.75 -17.53
N GLU A 542 8.56 6.74 -18.13
CA GLU A 542 7.86 7.96 -18.56
C GLU A 542 7.56 8.88 -17.38
N ALA A 543 7.05 8.32 -16.28
CA ALA A 543 6.75 9.09 -15.07
C ALA A 543 7.98 9.58 -14.31
N ALA A 544 9.07 8.81 -14.35
CA ALA A 544 10.26 9.07 -13.55
C ALA A 544 11.33 9.91 -14.26
N ARG A 545 11.18 10.19 -15.55
CA ARG A 545 12.22 10.82 -16.37
C ARG A 545 12.70 12.16 -15.79
N ILE A 546 14.02 12.28 -15.63
CA ILE A 546 14.68 13.58 -15.43
C ILE A 546 15.18 14.05 -16.79
N GLU A 547 14.69 15.18 -17.29
CA GLU A 547 15.25 15.80 -18.48
C GLU A 547 16.66 16.32 -18.15
N ALA A 548 17.67 15.88 -18.91
CA ALA A 548 19.02 16.39 -18.76
C ALA A 548 19.03 17.90 -19.08
N SER A 549 19.51 18.72 -18.16
CA SER A 549 19.76 20.13 -18.44
C SER A 549 20.92 20.23 -19.43
N ASP A 550 20.63 20.61 -20.68
CA ASP A 550 21.62 20.92 -21.72
C ASP A 550 22.51 22.13 -21.37
#